data_AF-A0A1F6VIY4-F1
#
_entry.id   AF-A0A1F6VIY4-F1
#
_cell.length_a   1.000
_cell.length_b   1.000
_cell.length_c   1.000
_cell.angle_alpha   90.00
_cell.angle_beta   90.00
_cell.angle_gamma   90.00
#
_symmetry.space_group_name_H-M   'P 1'
#
loop_
_entity.id
_entity.type
_entity.pdbx_description
1 polymer ?
#
loop_
_entity_poly.entity_id
_entity_poly.type
_entity_poly.pdbx_seq_one_letter_code
_entity_poly.pdbx_strand_id
1 'polypeptide(L)'
;MIKKISIGFVIMALLFAFSVTAVRAQEASIDVKAELGIENVGRLPGSPWYFLKELRRGISKLFAFGSVRKAEVELEIANEKAAEVVVLEEKEPLNTAAIKQAMANYGESKERLAERVKRLEAESDNPNVEKLLIKIEEQSAKHAEVFSKLEARFKVEPVELESGLDMDFEVETKVEVEGAAKATMPSTSISEEVEPAASPATSPTTSLETSIEQDLEAIQLPELEDLNLGDFNY
;
A
#
# COMPACT_ATOMS: atom_id res chain seq x y z
N MET A 1 48.14 32.15 -39.65
CA MET A 1 49.01 31.70 -38.55
C MET A 1 48.19 30.84 -37.62
N ILE A 2 48.42 29.53 -37.59
CA ILE A 2 47.61 28.57 -36.79
C ILE A 2 48.29 28.41 -35.42
N LYS A 3 47.61 28.81 -34.35
CA LYS A 3 48.10 28.65 -32.97
C LYS A 3 48.19 27.15 -32.67
N LYS A 4 49.39 26.67 -32.33
CA LYS A 4 49.63 25.29 -31.90
C LYS A 4 48.92 25.07 -30.56
N ILE A 5 47.79 24.38 -30.60
CA ILE A 5 47.12 23.92 -29.38
C ILE A 5 48.02 22.83 -28.80
N SER A 6 48.52 23.06 -27.58
CA SER A 6 49.35 22.09 -26.86
C SER A 6 48.52 20.84 -26.62
N ILE A 7 49.03 19.67 -27.01
CA ILE A 7 48.43 18.35 -26.74
C ILE A 7 48.05 18.21 -25.25
N GLY A 8 48.80 18.85 -24.35
CA GLY A 8 48.51 18.85 -22.92
C GLY A 8 47.19 19.54 -22.54
N PHE A 9 46.75 20.52 -23.33
CA PHE A 9 45.49 21.24 -23.11
C PHE A 9 44.27 20.39 -23.49
N VAL A 10 44.41 19.55 -24.52
CA VAL A 10 43.36 18.61 -24.97
C VAL A 10 43.20 17.47 -23.95
N ILE A 11 44.29 16.98 -23.37
CA ILE A 11 44.26 15.94 -22.33
C ILE A 11 43.68 16.48 -21.01
N MET A 12 43.99 17.72 -20.64
CA MET A 12 43.41 18.38 -19.46
C MET A 12 41.90 18.58 -19.61
N ALA A 13 41.41 18.95 -20.81
CA ALA A 13 39.99 19.10 -21.10
C ALA A 13 39.24 17.75 -21.07
N LEU A 14 39.89 16.67 -21.52
CA LEU A 14 39.35 15.31 -21.46
C LEU A 14 39.23 14.76 -20.03
N LEU A 15 40.16 15.14 -19.13
CA LEU A 15 40.10 14.76 -17.71
C LEU A 15 39.07 15.57 -16.91
N PHE A 16 38.72 16.79 -17.35
CA PHE A 16 37.68 17.59 -16.71
C PHE A 16 36.26 17.19 -17.12
N ALA A 17 36.09 16.64 -18.33
CA ALA A 17 34.79 16.22 -18.86
C ALA A 17 34.20 14.95 -18.19
N PHE A 18 34.98 14.24 -17.35
CA PHE A 18 34.51 13.04 -16.65
C PHE A 18 34.18 13.28 -15.16
N SER A 19 34.45 14.48 -14.62
CA SER A 19 34.30 14.75 -13.18
C SER A 19 32.90 15.19 -12.74
N VAL A 20 31.91 15.20 -13.65
CA VAL A 20 30.49 15.38 -13.28
C VAL A 20 29.83 14.00 -13.11
N THR A 21 30.51 13.05 -12.46
CA THR A 21 29.77 11.93 -11.86
C THR A 21 29.19 12.44 -10.56
N ALA A 22 27.90 12.75 -10.63
CA ALA A 22 27.02 13.12 -9.53
C ALA A 22 27.54 12.64 -8.16
N VAL A 23 27.87 13.60 -7.30
CA VAL A 23 27.69 13.40 -5.87
C VAL A 23 26.19 13.21 -5.69
N ARG A 24 25.73 11.97 -5.85
CA ARG A 24 24.38 11.62 -5.42
C ARG A 24 24.40 11.84 -3.93
N ALA A 25 23.53 12.74 -3.48
CA ALA A 25 23.22 12.94 -2.08
C ALA A 25 23.19 11.55 -1.42
N GLN A 26 23.87 11.44 -0.29
CA GLN A 26 23.78 10.27 0.57
C GLN A 26 22.31 10.20 1.04
N GLU A 27 21.45 9.59 0.23
CA GLU A 27 20.07 9.30 0.60
C GLU A 27 20.15 8.38 1.81
N ALA A 28 19.85 8.94 2.98
CA ALA A 28 19.77 8.16 4.20
C ALA A 28 18.72 7.06 3.98
N SER A 29 19.18 5.81 3.90
CA SER A 29 18.31 4.64 3.93
C SER A 29 17.40 4.70 5.16
N ILE A 30 16.11 4.48 4.99
CA ILE A 30 15.13 4.44 6.06
C ILE A 30 15.34 3.12 6.81
N ASP A 31 15.83 3.21 8.05
CA ASP A 31 15.94 2.04 8.91
C ASP A 31 14.55 1.65 9.41
N VAL A 32 13.94 0.68 8.73
CA VAL A 32 12.62 0.14 9.04
C VAL A 32 12.50 -0.34 10.49
N LYS A 33 13.57 -0.88 11.10
CA LYS A 33 13.52 -1.32 12.50
C LYS A 33 13.47 -0.11 13.42
N ALA A 34 14.31 0.90 13.19
CA ALA A 34 14.35 2.10 14.00
C ALA A 34 13.07 2.95 13.84
N GLU A 35 12.57 3.09 12.62
CA GLU A 35 11.47 4.01 12.29
C GLU A 35 10.10 3.36 12.49
N LEU A 36 9.91 2.10 12.10
CA LEU A 36 8.62 1.39 12.17
C LEU A 36 8.57 0.31 13.26
N GLY A 37 9.69 -0.04 13.89
CA GLY A 37 9.74 -1.13 14.86
C GLY A 37 9.57 -2.52 14.23
N ILE A 38 9.74 -2.64 12.91
CA ILE A 38 9.60 -3.91 12.18
C ILE A 38 10.98 -4.53 11.99
N GLU A 39 11.25 -5.63 12.69
CA GLU A 39 12.57 -6.28 12.63
C GLU A 39 12.82 -7.01 11.31
N ASN A 40 11.77 -7.61 10.73
CA ASN A 40 11.90 -8.37 9.51
C ASN A 40 10.62 -8.27 8.66
N VAL A 41 10.75 -7.67 7.49
CA VAL A 41 9.65 -7.52 6.53
C VAL A 41 9.36 -8.83 5.79
N GLY A 42 10.29 -9.79 5.76
CA GLY A 42 10.09 -11.10 5.15
C GLY A 42 9.90 -11.03 3.63
N ARG A 43 8.87 -11.72 3.12
CA ARG A 43 8.57 -11.76 1.68
C ARG A 43 7.89 -10.47 1.23
N LEU A 44 8.35 -9.93 0.11
CA LEU A 44 7.82 -8.71 -0.50
C LEU A 44 6.78 -9.04 -1.59
N PRO A 45 5.85 -8.11 -1.87
CA PRO A 45 5.03 -8.14 -3.07
C PRO A 45 5.89 -8.34 -4.34
N GLY A 46 5.37 -9.08 -5.32
CA GLY A 46 6.11 -9.47 -6.52
C GLY A 46 6.91 -10.77 -6.38
N SER A 47 7.14 -11.28 -5.17
CA SER A 47 7.73 -12.61 -4.97
C SER A 47 6.69 -13.73 -5.20
N PRO A 48 7.05 -14.86 -5.85
CA PRO A 48 6.15 -16.00 -6.03
C PRO A 48 5.56 -16.57 -4.73
N TRP A 49 6.28 -16.41 -3.62
CA TRP A 49 5.89 -16.92 -2.31
C TRP A 49 5.17 -15.88 -1.43
N TYR A 50 4.86 -14.69 -1.96
CA TYR A 50 4.14 -13.65 -1.22
C TYR A 50 2.73 -14.10 -0.81
N PHE A 51 2.08 -14.93 -1.63
CA PHE A 51 0.78 -15.54 -1.31
C PHE A 51 0.78 -16.25 0.04
N LEU A 52 1.87 -16.96 0.40
CA LEU A 52 1.96 -17.65 1.69
C LEU A 52 1.98 -16.66 2.88
N LYS A 53 2.54 -15.47 2.67
CA LYS A 53 2.53 -14.40 3.67
C LYS A 53 1.12 -13.87 3.89
N GLU A 54 0.39 -13.57 2.81
CA GLU A 54 -1.02 -13.15 2.91
C GLU A 54 -1.91 -14.24 3.50
N LEU A 55 -1.67 -15.52 3.19
CA LEU A 55 -2.36 -16.65 3.80
C LEU A 55 -2.13 -16.69 5.32
N ARG A 56 -0.88 -16.58 5.77
CA ARG A 56 -0.55 -16.51 7.21
C ARG A 56 -1.27 -15.35 7.89
N ARG A 57 -1.29 -14.16 7.28
CA ARG A 57 -2.03 -12.99 7.79
C ARG A 57 -3.54 -13.25 7.85
N GLY A 58 -4.09 -13.96 6.87
CA GLY A 58 -5.47 -14.44 6.87
C GLY A 58 -5.77 -15.34 8.07
N ILE A 59 -4.89 -16.31 8.34
CA ILE A 59 -4.99 -17.21 9.49
C ILE A 59 -4.90 -16.42 10.81
N SER A 60 -3.94 -15.52 10.95
CA SER A 60 -3.82 -14.67 12.17
C SER A 60 -5.10 -13.88 12.45
N LYS A 61 -5.75 -13.35 11.41
CA LYS A 61 -7.03 -12.64 11.54
C LYS A 61 -8.17 -13.56 11.97
N LEU A 62 -8.18 -14.81 11.48
CA LEU A 62 -9.22 -15.79 11.84
C LEU A 62 -9.14 -16.18 13.32
N PHE A 63 -7.92 -16.33 13.86
CA PHE A 63 -7.68 -16.67 15.27
C PHE A 63 -7.60 -15.46 16.21
N ALA A 64 -7.78 -14.24 15.69
CA ALA A 64 -7.89 -13.03 16.51
C ALA A 64 -9.32 -12.91 17.07
N PHE A 65 -9.52 -13.32 18.33
CA PHE A 65 -10.82 -13.24 19.00
C PHE A 65 -10.95 -11.94 19.82
N GLY A 66 -12.10 -11.28 19.73
CA GLY A 66 -12.36 -9.99 20.36
C GLY A 66 -12.03 -8.78 19.49
N SER A 67 -12.68 -7.65 19.76
CA SER A 67 -12.55 -6.40 19.00
C SER A 67 -11.14 -5.82 19.10
N VAL A 68 -10.60 -5.73 20.33
CA VAL A 68 -9.23 -5.24 20.62
C VAL A 68 -8.19 -6.08 19.89
N ARG A 69 -8.22 -7.41 20.05
CA ARG A 69 -7.22 -8.30 19.42
C ARG A 69 -7.29 -8.25 17.90
N LYS A 70 -8.49 -8.13 17.32
CA LYS A 70 -8.65 -7.97 15.87
C LYS A 70 -8.04 -6.66 15.36
N ALA A 71 -8.19 -5.58 16.12
CA ALA A 71 -7.58 -4.29 15.79
C ALA A 71 -6.05 -4.33 15.96
N GLU A 72 -5.52 -4.99 16.99
CA GLU A 72 -4.08 -5.22 17.15
C GLU A 72 -3.47 -5.97 15.96
N VAL A 73 -4.10 -7.08 15.54
CA VAL A 73 -3.62 -7.87 14.40
C VAL A 73 -3.68 -7.07 13.10
N GLU A 74 -4.71 -6.25 12.88
CA GLU A 74 -4.77 -5.39 11.68
C GLU A 74 -3.72 -4.27 11.74
N LEU A 75 -3.41 -3.73 12.93
CA LEU A 75 -2.31 -2.78 13.11
C LEU A 75 -0.95 -3.43 12.80
N GLU A 76 -0.68 -4.63 13.31
CA GLU A 76 0.54 -5.38 13.00
C GLU A 76 0.70 -5.58 11.48
N ILE A 77 -0.38 -5.99 10.81
CA ILE A 77 -0.40 -6.16 9.35
C ILE A 77 -0.14 -4.83 8.63
N ALA A 78 -0.76 -3.73 9.08
CA ALA A 78 -0.56 -2.41 8.48
C ALA A 78 0.90 -1.94 8.62
N ASN A 79 1.51 -2.14 9.79
CA ASN A 79 2.91 -1.80 10.03
C ASN A 79 3.86 -2.61 9.13
N GLU A 80 3.63 -3.92 9.01
CA GLU A 80 4.41 -4.75 8.10
C GLU A 80 4.24 -4.32 6.63
N LYS A 81 3.03 -3.92 6.22
CA LYS A 81 2.76 -3.46 4.84
C LYS A 81 3.36 -2.09 4.56
N ALA A 82 3.40 -1.17 5.54
CA ALA A 82 4.15 0.07 5.41
C ALA A 82 5.65 -0.21 5.20
N ALA A 83 6.20 -1.15 5.97
CA ALA A 83 7.58 -1.58 5.83
C ALA A 83 7.87 -2.25 4.47
N GLU A 84 6.92 -3.01 3.90
CA GLU A 84 7.04 -3.57 2.54
C GLU A 84 7.24 -2.48 1.48
N VAL A 85 6.52 -1.36 1.59
CA VAL A 85 6.66 -0.23 0.66
C VAL A 85 8.08 0.35 0.73
N VAL A 86 8.54 0.66 1.95
CA VAL A 86 9.88 1.23 2.17
C VAL A 86 10.96 0.29 1.62
N VAL A 87 10.90 -1.00 1.96
CA VAL A 87 11.92 -1.96 1.52
C VAL A 87 11.90 -2.18 0.01
N LEU A 88 10.74 -2.18 -0.63
CA LEU A 88 10.64 -2.31 -2.09
C LEU A 88 11.23 -1.11 -2.81
N GLU A 89 10.93 0.10 -2.34
CA GLU A 89 11.51 1.32 -2.91
C GLU A 89 13.04 1.35 -2.77
N GLU A 90 13.58 0.84 -1.67
CA GLU A 90 15.03 0.80 -1.47
C GLU A 90 15.74 -0.31 -2.24
N LYS A 91 15.14 -1.51 -2.34
CA LYS A 91 15.80 -2.67 -2.95
C LYS A 91 15.52 -2.81 -4.44
N GLU A 92 14.33 -2.44 -4.87
CA GLU A 92 13.83 -2.63 -6.23
C GLU A 92 13.11 -1.36 -6.74
N PRO A 93 13.75 -0.18 -6.75
CA PRO A 93 13.11 1.10 -7.12
C PRO A 93 12.53 1.12 -8.55
N LEU A 94 13.05 0.26 -9.44
CA LEU A 94 12.56 0.14 -10.81
C LEU A 94 11.36 -0.82 -10.94
N ASN A 95 11.05 -1.60 -9.89
CA ASN A 95 9.92 -2.53 -9.87
C ASN A 95 8.63 -1.81 -9.46
N THR A 96 8.21 -0.86 -10.30
CA THR A 96 7.05 0.01 -10.07
C THR A 96 5.76 -0.78 -9.87
N ALA A 97 5.63 -1.96 -10.47
CA ALA A 97 4.48 -2.83 -10.28
C ALA A 97 4.40 -3.39 -8.85
N ALA A 98 5.51 -3.90 -8.31
CA ALA A 98 5.56 -4.41 -6.94
C ALA A 98 5.37 -3.29 -5.91
N ILE A 99 5.97 -2.12 -6.13
CA ILE A 99 5.79 -0.92 -5.31
C ILE A 99 4.32 -0.48 -5.29
N LYS A 100 3.69 -0.36 -6.45
CA LYS A 100 2.27 0.00 -6.55
C LYS A 100 1.38 -1.01 -5.82
N GLN A 101 1.69 -2.31 -5.95
CA GLN A 101 1.00 -3.35 -5.20
C GLN A 101 1.20 -3.19 -3.68
N ALA A 102 2.41 -2.91 -3.22
CA ALA A 102 2.70 -2.69 -1.80
C ALA A 102 1.92 -1.49 -1.23
N MET A 103 1.88 -0.38 -1.98
CA MET A 103 1.11 0.81 -1.57
C MET A 103 -0.39 0.52 -1.51
N ALA A 104 -0.94 -0.19 -2.50
CA ALA A 104 -2.35 -0.61 -2.50
C ALA A 104 -2.65 -1.52 -1.29
N ASN A 105 -1.81 -2.52 -1.05
CA ASN A 105 -1.93 -3.43 0.08
C ASN A 105 -1.91 -2.68 1.43
N TYR A 106 -1.00 -1.71 1.58
CA TYR A 106 -0.93 -0.85 2.76
C TYR A 106 -2.21 -0.01 2.93
N GLY A 107 -2.67 0.64 1.85
CA GLY A 107 -3.91 1.41 1.83
C GLY A 107 -5.11 0.60 2.33
N GLU A 108 -5.32 -0.58 1.77
CA GLU A 108 -6.39 -1.48 2.21
C GLU A 108 -6.28 -1.91 3.68
N SER A 109 -5.06 -2.20 4.17
CA SER A 109 -4.88 -2.56 5.59
C SER A 109 -5.17 -1.40 6.53
N LYS A 110 -4.82 -0.17 6.11
CA LYS A 110 -5.14 1.04 6.88
C LYS A 110 -6.64 1.28 6.93
N GLU A 111 -7.37 1.04 5.83
CA GLU A 111 -8.84 1.15 5.81
C GLU A 111 -9.49 0.11 6.72
N ARG A 112 -9.07 -1.15 6.64
CA ARG A 112 -9.55 -2.21 7.55
C ARG A 112 -9.24 -1.89 9.01
N LEU A 113 -8.06 -1.36 9.31
CA LEU A 113 -7.70 -0.91 10.65
C LEU A 113 -8.64 0.21 11.12
N ALA A 114 -8.88 1.22 10.28
CA ALA A 114 -9.80 2.30 10.60
C ALA A 114 -11.22 1.80 10.90
N GLU A 115 -11.71 0.82 10.14
CA GLU A 115 -13.00 0.18 10.46
C GLU A 115 -12.97 -0.57 11.80
N ARG A 116 -11.85 -1.21 12.15
CA ARG A 116 -11.70 -1.88 13.46
C ARG A 116 -11.71 -0.85 14.58
N VAL A 117 -10.97 0.25 14.43
CA VAL A 117 -10.94 1.37 15.38
C VAL A 117 -12.32 1.95 15.61
N LYS A 118 -13.10 2.23 14.56
CA LYS A 118 -14.48 2.72 14.68
C LYS A 118 -15.36 1.80 15.53
N ARG A 119 -15.15 0.48 15.44
CA ARG A 119 -15.90 -0.49 16.25
C ARG A 119 -15.44 -0.52 17.71
N LEU A 120 -14.22 -0.08 18.02
CA LEU A 120 -13.73 0.04 19.39
C LEU A 120 -14.34 1.22 20.14
N GLU A 121 -14.90 2.22 19.43
CA GLU A 121 -15.56 3.37 20.07
C GLU A 121 -16.71 2.95 20.99
N ALA A 122 -17.37 1.83 20.69
CA ALA A 122 -18.41 1.25 21.54
C ALA A 122 -17.89 0.64 22.86
N GLU A 123 -16.58 0.50 23.00
CA GLU A 123 -15.88 -0.09 24.15
C GLU A 123 -14.91 0.93 24.80
N SER A 124 -15.25 2.22 24.75
CA SER A 124 -14.37 3.33 25.19
C SER A 124 -13.85 3.22 26.63
N ASP A 125 -14.60 2.58 27.52
CA ASP A 125 -14.25 2.46 28.94
C ASP A 125 -13.25 1.31 29.22
N ASN A 126 -12.88 0.53 28.19
CA ASN A 126 -11.92 -0.56 28.32
C ASN A 126 -10.47 -0.01 28.27
N PRO A 127 -9.65 -0.19 29.33
CA PRO A 127 -8.28 0.32 29.34
C PRO A 127 -7.37 -0.30 28.28
N ASN A 128 -7.73 -1.46 27.73
CA ASN A 128 -7.01 -2.06 26.60
C ASN A 128 -7.32 -1.37 25.28
N VAL A 129 -8.52 -0.79 25.13
CA VAL A 129 -8.88 0.04 23.97
C VAL A 129 -8.06 1.32 23.99
N GLU A 130 -8.01 2.02 25.12
CA GLU A 130 -7.21 3.25 25.25
C GLU A 130 -5.73 3.03 24.88
N LYS A 131 -5.10 1.99 25.47
CA LYS A 131 -3.71 1.62 25.15
C LYS A 131 -3.52 1.32 23.67
N LEU A 132 -4.48 0.64 23.04
CA LEU A 132 -4.41 0.32 21.63
C LEU A 132 -4.55 1.57 20.75
N LEU A 133 -5.44 2.49 21.08
CA LEU A 133 -5.61 3.74 20.32
C LEU A 133 -4.34 4.59 20.35
N ILE A 134 -3.69 4.71 21.51
CA ILE A 134 -2.39 5.38 21.64
C ILE A 134 -1.35 4.71 20.72
N LYS A 135 -1.26 3.37 20.75
CA LYS A 135 -0.34 2.63 19.88
C LYS A 135 -0.64 2.83 18.39
N ILE A 136 -1.91 2.91 18.01
CA ILE A 136 -2.33 3.17 16.63
C ILE A 136 -1.94 4.57 16.19
N GLU A 137 -2.11 5.57 17.06
CA GLU A 137 -1.69 6.96 16.79
C GLU A 137 -0.17 7.04 16.60
N GLU A 138 0.61 6.47 17.51
CA GLU A 138 2.07 6.42 17.42
C GLU A 138 2.55 5.79 16.11
N GLN A 139 1.96 4.65 15.72
CA GLN A 139 2.32 3.96 14.48
C GLN A 139 1.85 4.71 13.24
N SER A 140 0.69 5.37 13.30
CA SER A 140 0.19 6.20 12.20
C SER A 140 1.11 7.41 11.95
N ALA A 141 1.62 8.03 13.02
CA ALA A 141 2.60 9.11 12.92
C ALA A 141 3.91 8.61 12.28
N LYS A 142 4.41 7.44 12.71
CA LYS A 142 5.59 6.81 12.10
C LYS A 142 5.38 6.52 10.61
N HIS A 143 4.24 5.96 10.22
CA HIS A 143 3.91 5.74 8.81
C HIS A 143 3.93 7.05 8.01
N ALA A 144 3.34 8.11 8.54
CA ALA A 144 3.34 9.41 7.88
C ALA A 144 4.77 9.97 7.72
N GLU A 145 5.60 9.83 8.75
CA GLU A 145 7.00 10.26 8.71
C GLU A 145 7.80 9.49 7.64
N VAL A 146 7.74 8.16 7.63
CA VAL A 146 8.50 7.37 6.64
C VAL A 146 8.04 7.64 5.21
N PHE A 147 6.73 7.83 4.99
CA PHE A 147 6.24 8.15 3.65
C PHE A 147 6.56 9.58 3.23
N SER A 148 6.64 10.53 4.17
CA SER A 148 7.11 11.88 3.88
C SER A 148 8.59 11.87 3.49
N LYS A 149 9.43 11.11 4.20
CA LYS A 149 10.84 10.90 3.85
C LYS A 149 10.98 10.25 2.47
N LEU A 150 10.15 9.25 2.18
CA LEU A 150 10.15 8.57 0.89
C LEU A 150 9.74 9.52 -0.25
N GLU A 151 8.66 10.29 -0.07
CA GLU A 151 8.20 11.30 -1.04
C GLU A 151 9.28 12.35 -1.32
N ALA A 152 10.02 12.79 -0.29
CA ALA A 152 11.09 13.76 -0.45
C ALA A 152 12.23 13.28 -1.36
N ARG A 153 12.46 11.96 -1.47
CA ARG A 153 13.45 11.40 -2.42
C ARG A 153 13.05 11.57 -3.88
N PHE A 154 11.75 11.68 -4.16
CA PHE A 154 11.21 11.84 -5.51
C PHE A 154 10.93 13.30 -5.89
N LYS A 155 11.04 14.25 -4.94
CA LYS A 155 10.95 15.69 -5.24
C LYS A 155 12.25 16.14 -5.90
N VAL A 156 12.32 15.94 -7.20
CA VAL A 156 13.29 16.60 -8.08
C VAL A 156 12.97 18.09 -8.04
N GLU A 157 13.89 18.93 -7.55
CA GLU A 157 13.80 20.38 -7.78
C GLU A 157 13.64 20.60 -9.29
N PRO A 158 12.73 21.48 -9.74
CA PRO A 158 12.60 21.75 -11.17
C PRO A 158 13.98 22.14 -11.68
N VAL A 159 14.54 21.32 -12.58
CA VAL A 159 15.72 21.71 -13.33
C VAL A 159 15.31 22.99 -14.04
N GLU A 160 15.85 24.13 -13.60
CA GLU A 160 15.86 25.34 -14.39
C GLU A 160 16.60 24.98 -15.66
N LEU A 161 15.84 24.57 -16.67
CA LEU A 161 16.34 24.44 -18.02
C LEU A 161 16.76 25.86 -18.39
N GLU A 162 18.05 26.16 -18.27
CA GLU A 162 18.62 27.34 -18.91
C GLU A 162 18.17 27.28 -20.36
N SER A 163 17.24 28.18 -20.68
CA SER A 163 16.66 28.40 -21.98
C SER A 163 17.78 28.77 -22.93
N GLY A 164 18.29 27.77 -23.63
CA GLY A 164 19.41 27.92 -24.54
C GLY A 164 19.35 26.87 -25.63
N LEU A 165 18.20 26.73 -26.29
CA LEU A 165 18.08 26.07 -27.58
C LEU A 165 16.78 26.53 -28.26
N ASP A 166 16.88 27.66 -28.95
CA ASP A 166 15.92 28.09 -29.95
C ASP A 166 15.91 27.04 -31.07
N MET A 167 14.86 26.22 -31.11
CA MET A 167 14.59 25.31 -32.22
C MET A 167 13.20 25.65 -32.72
N ASP A 168 13.19 26.47 -33.77
CA ASP A 168 12.01 26.92 -34.50
C ASP A 168 11.28 25.70 -35.07
N PHE A 169 10.17 25.31 -34.44
CA PHE A 169 9.25 24.32 -35.01
C PHE A 169 7.98 25.04 -35.46
N GLU A 170 7.94 25.36 -36.75
CA GLU A 170 6.81 25.96 -37.42
C GLU A 170 5.72 24.90 -37.64
N VAL A 171 4.70 24.91 -36.77
CA VAL A 171 3.49 24.11 -36.99
C VAL A 171 2.51 24.95 -37.79
N GLU A 172 2.50 24.75 -39.11
CA GLU A 172 1.42 25.24 -39.95
C GLU A 172 0.11 24.55 -39.57
N THR A 173 -0.86 25.40 -39.22
CA THR A 173 -2.21 25.05 -38.83
C THR A 173 -3.08 24.91 -40.07
N LYS A 174 -3.84 23.81 -40.20
CA LYS A 174 -5.10 23.86 -40.95
C LYS A 174 -6.06 22.71 -40.60
N VAL A 175 -7.10 23.02 -39.84
CA VAL A 175 -8.41 22.38 -40.02
C VAL A 175 -9.49 23.46 -39.88
N GLU A 176 -10.08 23.80 -41.02
CA GLU A 176 -11.30 24.61 -41.14
C GLU A 176 -12.48 23.87 -40.51
N VAL A 177 -13.21 24.58 -39.65
CA VAL A 177 -14.59 24.26 -39.28
C VAL A 177 -15.44 25.33 -39.94
N GLU A 178 -16.41 24.96 -40.79
CA GLU A 178 -17.73 25.61 -40.90
C GLU A 178 -18.67 24.77 -41.77
N GLY A 179 -19.93 24.65 -41.35
CA GLY A 179 -20.97 24.00 -42.14
C GLY A 179 -22.22 23.62 -41.34
N ALA A 180 -22.89 24.60 -40.74
CA ALA A 180 -24.23 24.43 -40.19
C ALA A 180 -25.28 24.12 -41.28
N ALA A 181 -26.22 23.21 -41.00
CA ALA A 181 -27.65 23.54 -40.83
C ALA A 181 -28.62 22.39 -41.17
N LYS A 182 -29.59 22.21 -40.25
CA LYS A 182 -31.05 22.19 -40.49
C LYS A 182 -31.81 20.84 -40.48
N ALA A 183 -32.97 20.96 -39.80
CA ALA A 183 -34.23 20.22 -39.91
C ALA A 183 -34.32 18.91 -39.10
N THR A 184 -35.43 18.55 -38.46
CA THR A 184 -36.75 19.12 -38.15
C THR A 184 -37.42 17.99 -37.36
N MET A 185 -38.11 18.30 -36.25
CA MET A 185 -38.89 17.31 -35.49
C MET A 185 -40.04 16.73 -36.33
N PRO A 186 -40.60 15.58 -35.92
CA PRO A 186 -41.99 15.66 -35.48
C PRO A 186 -42.28 15.00 -34.12
N SER A 187 -43.17 15.67 -33.38
CA SER A 187 -43.86 15.20 -32.19
C SER A 187 -44.67 13.92 -32.43
N THR A 188 -44.82 13.09 -31.40
CA THR A 188 -46.10 12.47 -31.04
C THR A 188 -46.16 12.27 -29.52
N SER A 189 -47.29 12.70 -28.98
CA SER A 189 -47.66 12.88 -27.58
C SER A 189 -48.12 11.59 -26.89
N ILE A 190 -48.51 11.78 -25.60
CA ILE A 190 -49.34 10.96 -24.69
C ILE A 190 -48.47 10.44 -23.53
N SER A 191 -48.39 11.16 -22.39
CA SER A 191 -49.37 11.24 -21.26
C SER A 191 -49.68 9.84 -20.72
N GLU A 192 -49.68 9.51 -19.42
CA GLU A 192 -50.12 10.25 -18.25
C GLU A 192 -49.82 9.38 -16.99
N GLU A 193 -49.70 10.05 -15.83
CA GLU A 193 -50.24 9.63 -14.51
C GLU A 193 -49.60 8.42 -13.73
N VAL A 194 -48.91 8.63 -12.57
CA VAL A 194 -49.42 8.60 -11.14
C VAL A 194 -49.59 7.16 -10.61
N GLU A 195 -49.17 6.70 -9.44
CA GLU A 195 -48.78 7.25 -8.11
C GLU A 195 -47.97 6.14 -7.37
N PRO A 196 -47.43 6.41 -6.16
CA PRO A 196 -46.54 5.52 -5.39
C PRO A 196 -47.30 4.61 -4.41
N ALA A 197 -46.74 3.45 -4.05
CA ALA A 197 -47.03 2.80 -2.76
C ALA A 197 -46.16 1.56 -2.47
N ALA A 198 -45.77 1.47 -1.19
CA ALA A 198 -45.74 0.27 -0.36
C ALA A 198 -44.56 -0.73 -0.44
N SER A 199 -43.72 -0.65 0.60
CA SER A 199 -43.27 -1.81 1.40
C SER A 199 -44.50 -2.33 2.20
N PRO A 200 -44.67 -3.64 2.53
CA PRO A 200 -43.85 -4.30 3.56
C PRO A 200 -43.60 -5.83 3.43
N ALA A 201 -42.59 -6.27 4.18
CA ALA A 201 -42.47 -7.54 4.92
C ALA A 201 -42.48 -8.90 4.18
N THR A 202 -41.43 -9.70 4.38
CA THR A 202 -41.38 -10.88 5.29
C THR A 202 -40.26 -11.85 4.88
N SER A 203 -39.45 -12.25 5.86
CA SER A 203 -38.49 -13.36 5.77
C SER A 203 -39.19 -14.70 5.58
N PRO A 204 -38.46 -15.74 5.16
CA PRO A 204 -38.30 -16.85 6.09
C PRO A 204 -36.84 -17.29 6.24
N THR A 205 -36.41 -17.26 7.49
CA THR A 205 -35.38 -18.12 8.07
C THR A 205 -35.80 -19.60 8.01
N THR A 206 -34.80 -20.46 8.23
CA THR A 206 -34.88 -21.87 8.67
C THR A 206 -34.46 -22.89 7.60
N SER A 207 -33.25 -23.44 7.79
CA SER A 207 -32.95 -24.90 7.79
C SER A 207 -31.53 -25.20 7.30
N LEU A 208 -30.49 -24.88 8.07
CA LEU A 208 -29.15 -25.49 7.90
C LEU A 208 -28.45 -25.84 9.23
N GLU A 209 -29.10 -25.70 10.39
CA GLU A 209 -28.52 -26.01 11.71
C GLU A 209 -28.81 -27.44 12.20
N THR A 210 -28.76 -28.45 11.33
CA THR A 210 -29.00 -29.84 11.76
C THR A 210 -28.06 -30.87 11.13
N SER A 211 -26.83 -30.49 10.76
CA SER A 211 -25.86 -31.46 10.22
C SER A 211 -24.41 -31.25 10.63
N ILE A 212 -24.13 -30.52 11.72
CA ILE A 212 -22.75 -30.37 12.24
C ILE A 212 -22.56 -30.99 13.64
N GLU A 213 -23.63 -31.38 14.34
CA GLU A 213 -23.51 -32.01 15.68
C GLU A 213 -23.36 -33.55 15.65
N GLN A 214 -23.07 -34.19 14.52
CA GLN A 214 -22.97 -35.66 14.45
C GLN A 214 -21.55 -36.23 14.22
N ASP A 215 -20.52 -35.38 14.11
CA ASP A 215 -19.14 -35.85 13.84
C ASP A 215 -18.13 -35.52 14.97
N LEU A 216 -18.60 -35.14 16.17
CA LEU A 216 -17.74 -34.80 17.31
C LEU A 216 -17.51 -35.94 18.33
N GLU A 217 -18.06 -37.13 18.11
CA GLU A 217 -17.95 -38.27 19.04
C GLU A 217 -16.86 -39.32 18.68
N ALA A 218 -16.00 -39.07 17.69
CA ALA A 218 -15.01 -40.06 17.23
C ALA A 218 -13.53 -39.60 17.31
N ILE A 219 -13.19 -38.64 18.17
CA ILE A 219 -11.78 -38.32 18.47
C ILE A 219 -11.45 -38.88 19.87
N GLN A 220 -11.15 -40.17 19.93
CA GLN A 220 -10.39 -40.73 21.04
C GLN A 220 -8.97 -40.16 21.01
N LEU A 221 -8.71 -39.15 21.84
CA LEU A 221 -7.36 -38.69 22.13
C LEU A 221 -6.64 -39.74 22.97
N PRO A 222 -5.44 -40.21 22.59
CA PRO A 222 -4.65 -41.05 23.45
C PRO A 222 -4.21 -40.27 24.70
N GLU A 223 -4.38 -40.93 25.84
CA GLU A 223 -3.94 -40.51 27.17
C GLU A 223 -2.43 -40.21 27.14
N LEU A 224 -2.06 -38.95 27.36
CA LEU A 224 -0.65 -38.54 27.48
C LEU A 224 -0.15 -38.85 28.89
N GLU A 225 -0.05 -40.14 29.21
CA GLU A 225 0.86 -40.62 30.25
C GLU A 225 2.21 -40.95 29.60
N ASP A 226 3.29 -40.54 30.26
CA ASP A 226 4.68 -40.87 29.98
C ASP A 226 5.42 -40.07 28.88
N LEU A 227 5.47 -38.75 29.01
CA LEU A 227 6.65 -37.99 28.55
C LEU A 227 7.58 -37.69 29.72
N ASN A 228 8.51 -38.62 29.91
CA ASN A 228 9.71 -38.51 30.73
C ASN A 228 10.50 -37.24 30.35
N LEU A 229 10.42 -36.21 31.20
CA LEU A 229 11.34 -35.07 31.20
C LEU A 229 12.70 -35.51 31.76
N GLY A 230 13.45 -36.24 30.91
CA GLY A 230 14.83 -36.59 31.15
C GLY A 230 15.76 -35.77 30.26
N ASP A 231 16.55 -34.92 30.89
CA ASP A 231 17.84 -34.39 30.46
C ASP A 231 17.98 -33.82 29.04
N PHE A 232 17.87 -32.49 28.94
CA PHE A 232 18.65 -31.74 27.95
C PHE A 232 19.41 -30.60 28.65
N ASN A 233 20.65 -30.93 29.03
CA ASN A 233 21.74 -29.98 29.14
C ASN A 233 22.41 -29.82 27.77
N TYR A 234 22.98 -28.62 27.55
CA TYR A 234 23.70 -28.05 26.39
C TYR A 234 22.88 -27.16 25.46
#